data_AF-A0A8J2N6N8-F1
#
_entry.id   AF-A0A8J2N6N8-F1
#
_cell.length_a   1.000
_cell.length_b   1.000
_cell.length_c   1.000
_cell.angle_alpha   90.00
_cell.angle_beta   90.00
_cell.angle_gamma   90.00
#
_symmetry.space_group_name_H-M   'P 1'
#
loop_
_entity.id
_entity.type
_entity.pdbx_description
1 polymer ?
#
loop_
_entity_poly.entity_id
_entity_poly.type
_entity_poly.pdbx_seq_one_letter_code
_entity_poly.pdbx_strand_id
1 'polypeptide(L)'
;MSSNLLPSLHRFTEFINSGNTDIGREVVSDSAIFHVPFGPEPLKGLDGYLQILGMMRSAFPDINWTLQETICEGDKIVARFETRGTHQGPFMGIPASGKKICMTALNIYRFEHGKIVEERGQPDIFGLMVQIGAIPVPGP
;
A
#
# COMPACT_ATOMS: atom_id res chain seq x y z
N MET A 1 -8.80 -9.16 26.46
CA MET A 1 -7.37 -9.14 26.12
C MET A 1 -7.28 -8.69 24.68
N SER A 2 -6.60 -7.58 24.39
CA SER A 2 -6.35 -7.15 23.01
C SER A 2 -5.48 -8.21 22.33
N SER A 3 -5.98 -8.86 21.29
CA SER A 3 -5.19 -9.78 20.48
C SER A 3 -4.02 -9.02 19.84
N ASN A 4 -2.82 -9.59 19.87
CA ASN A 4 -1.67 -9.02 19.17
C ASN A 4 -1.93 -9.07 17.66
N LEU A 5 -2.07 -7.92 17.01
CA LEU A 5 -2.42 -7.78 15.58
C LEU A 5 -1.17 -7.70 14.67
N LEU A 6 0.02 -7.52 15.24
CA LEU A 6 1.28 -7.41 14.48
C LEU A 6 1.56 -8.62 13.59
N PRO A 7 1.33 -9.88 14.01
CA PRO A 7 1.52 -11.03 13.13
C PRO A 7 0.66 -10.95 11.85
N SER A 8 -0.59 -10.50 11.95
CA SER A 8 -1.47 -10.31 10.80
C SER A 8 -0.94 -9.22 9.86
N LEU A 9 -0.41 -8.11 10.39
CA LEU A 9 0.18 -7.05 9.58
C LEU A 9 1.48 -7.50 8.90
N HIS A 10 2.33 -8.28 9.56
CA HIS A 10 3.53 -8.85 8.95
C HIS A 10 3.17 -9.81 7.82
N ARG A 11 2.18 -10.68 8.03
CA ARG A 11 1.67 -11.59 7.02
C ARG A 11 1.03 -10.84 5.83
N PHE A 12 0.33 -9.74 6.10
CA PHE A 12 -0.11 -8.82 5.05
C PHE A 12 1.05 -8.18 4.29
N THR A 13 2.12 -7.78 4.97
CA THR A 13 3.33 -7.24 4.33
C THR A 13 3.99 -8.29 3.41
N GLU A 14 3.96 -9.56 3.79
CA GLU A 14 4.39 -10.68 2.93
C GLU A 14 3.49 -10.83 1.71
N PHE A 15 2.16 -10.76 1.88
CA PHE A 15 1.20 -10.79 0.78
C PHE A 15 1.46 -9.69 -0.25
N ILE A 16 1.57 -8.42 0.17
CA ILE A 16 1.72 -7.31 -0.78
C ILE A 16 3.03 -7.38 -1.56
N ASN A 17 4.09 -7.92 -0.94
CA ASN A 17 5.39 -8.10 -1.58
C ASN A 17 5.47 -9.33 -2.48
N SER A 18 4.81 -10.44 -2.12
CA SER A 18 4.83 -11.68 -2.91
C SER A 18 3.76 -11.73 -3.99
N GLY A 19 2.64 -11.03 -3.80
CA GLY A 19 1.43 -11.19 -4.60
C GLY A 19 0.71 -12.54 -4.37
N ASN A 20 1.08 -13.33 -3.36
CA ASN A 20 0.48 -14.64 -3.11
C ASN A 20 -0.96 -14.48 -2.57
N THR A 21 -1.93 -14.82 -3.41
CA THR A 21 -3.36 -14.68 -3.09
C THR A 21 -3.83 -15.56 -1.94
N ASP A 22 -3.15 -16.68 -1.66
CA ASP A 22 -3.50 -17.55 -0.53
C ASP A 22 -3.25 -16.83 0.79
N ILE A 23 -2.11 -16.14 0.90
CA ILE A 23 -1.80 -15.26 2.03
C ILE A 23 -2.83 -14.13 2.09
N GLY A 24 -3.19 -13.54 0.96
CA GLY A 24 -4.23 -12.52 0.86
C GLY A 24 -5.55 -12.96 1.50
N ARG A 25 -6.01 -14.19 1.22
CA ARG A 25 -7.25 -14.75 1.80
C ARG A 25 -7.17 -14.98 3.31
N GLU A 26 -5.98 -15.25 3.83
CA GLU A 26 -5.74 -15.40 5.27
C GLU A 26 -5.92 -14.08 6.02
N VAL A 27 -5.45 -12.96 5.45
CA VAL A 27 -5.29 -11.68 6.17
C VAL A 27 -6.25 -10.57 5.75
N VAL A 28 -6.92 -10.68 4.61
CA VAL A 28 -7.91 -9.71 4.13
C VAL A 28 -9.32 -10.28 4.32
N SER A 29 -10.21 -9.49 4.94
CA SER A 29 -11.63 -9.83 5.03
C SER A 29 -12.33 -9.69 3.68
N ASP A 30 -13.33 -10.53 3.40
CA ASP A 30 -14.18 -10.39 2.22
C ASP A 30 -14.97 -9.06 2.24
N SER A 31 -15.23 -8.53 3.44
CA SER A 31 -15.88 -7.23 3.66
C SER A 31 -14.91 -6.05 3.72
N ALA A 32 -13.61 -6.26 3.50
CA ALA A 32 -12.60 -5.24 3.68
C ALA A 32 -12.85 -4.02 2.77
N ILE A 33 -12.62 -2.82 3.31
CA ILE A 33 -12.77 -1.55 2.59
C ILE A 33 -11.42 -0.84 2.53
N PHE A 34 -10.93 -0.57 1.33
CA PHE A 34 -9.64 0.08 1.09
C PHE A 34 -9.86 1.47 0.51
N HIS A 35 -9.56 2.49 1.32
CA HIS A 35 -9.63 3.89 0.93
C HIS A 35 -8.28 4.31 0.33
N VAL A 36 -8.27 4.59 -0.97
CA VAL A 36 -7.10 5.06 -1.73
C VAL A 36 -7.28 6.53 -2.13
N PRO A 37 -6.22 7.35 -2.19
CA PRO A 37 -6.35 8.77 -2.48
C PRO A 37 -6.67 9.11 -3.95
N PHE A 38 -6.78 8.12 -4.84
CA PHE A 38 -6.93 8.31 -6.29
C PHE A 38 -8.36 8.16 -6.81
N GLY A 39 -9.31 7.73 -5.97
CA GLY A 39 -10.68 7.47 -6.37
C GLY A 39 -11.67 7.86 -5.29
N PRO A 40 -12.87 8.34 -5.67
CA PRO A 40 -13.91 8.70 -4.69
C PRO A 40 -14.52 7.46 -4.01
N GLU A 41 -14.51 6.31 -4.69
CA GLU A 41 -15.08 5.06 -4.21
C GLU A 41 -13.98 4.15 -3.66
N PRO A 42 -14.19 3.53 -2.48
CA PRO A 42 -13.24 2.59 -1.92
C PRO A 42 -13.26 1.26 -2.67
N LEU A 43 -12.10 0.60 -2.69
CA LEU A 43 -11.95 -0.76 -3.19
C LEU A 43 -12.38 -1.77 -2.13
N LYS A 44 -12.87 -2.94 -2.56
CA LYS A 44 -13.50 -3.92 -1.66
C LYS A 44 -12.84 -5.29 -1.74
N GLY A 45 -12.60 -5.88 -0.57
CA GLY A 45 -12.08 -7.24 -0.43
C GLY A 45 -10.71 -7.45 -1.07
N LEU A 46 -10.31 -8.72 -1.17
CA LEU A 46 -9.03 -9.12 -1.75
C LEU A 46 -8.91 -8.69 -3.22
N ASP A 47 -9.98 -8.84 -4.02
CA ASP A 47 -9.97 -8.48 -5.44
C ASP A 47 -9.72 -6.97 -5.63
N GLY A 48 -10.34 -6.13 -4.81
CA GLY A 48 -10.08 -4.70 -4.80
C GLY A 48 -8.62 -4.38 -4.47
N TYR A 49 -8.04 -5.07 -3.49
CA TYR A 49 -6.63 -4.87 -3.15
C TYR A 49 -5.67 -5.34 -4.27
N LEU A 50 -6.00 -6.44 -4.95
CA LEU A 50 -5.22 -6.92 -6.09
C LEU A 50 -5.21 -5.93 -7.26
N GLN A 51 -6.25 -5.11 -7.43
CA GLN A 51 -6.23 -4.02 -8.41
C GLN A 51 -5.19 -2.96 -8.05
N ILE A 52 -5.04 -2.61 -6.76
CA ILE A 52 -4.00 -1.70 -6.28
C ILE A 52 -2.62 -2.28 -6.57
N LEU A 53 -2.39 -3.55 -6.22
CA LEU A 53 -1.11 -4.23 -6.48
C LEU A 53 -0.81 -4.31 -7.97
N GLY A 54 -1.81 -4.62 -8.80
CA GLY A 54 -1.69 -4.65 -10.25
C GLY A 54 -1.27 -3.31 -10.84
N MET A 55 -1.93 -2.22 -10.43
CA MET A 55 -1.59 -0.86 -10.86
C MET A 55 -0.17 -0.46 -10.43
N MET A 56 0.21 -0.74 -9.18
CA MET A 56 1.55 -0.41 -8.69
C MET A 56 2.63 -1.23 -9.39
N ARG A 57 2.42 -2.54 -9.59
CA ARG A 57 3.38 -3.42 -10.28
C ARG A 57 3.46 -3.18 -11.78
N SER A 58 2.39 -2.70 -12.42
CA SER A 58 2.46 -2.31 -13.84
C SER A 58 3.38 -1.10 -14.07
N ALA A 59 3.41 -0.17 -13.12
CA ALA A 59 4.30 1.00 -13.18
C ALA A 59 5.71 0.72 -12.63
N PHE A 60 5.78 -0.10 -11.57
CA PHE A 60 7.00 -0.40 -10.81
C PHE A 60 7.14 -1.93 -10.62
N PRO A 61 7.67 -2.67 -11.62
CA PRO A 61 7.68 -4.14 -11.60
C PRO A 61 8.47 -4.75 -10.43
N ASP A 62 9.50 -4.06 -9.97
CA ASP A 62 10.39 -4.41 -8.86
C ASP A 62 9.95 -3.80 -7.52
N ILE A 63 8.70 -3.33 -7.42
CA ILE A 63 8.20 -2.66 -6.22
C ILE A 63 8.24 -3.56 -4.97
N ASN A 64 8.71 -2.98 -3.87
CA ASN A 64 8.79 -3.60 -2.58
C ASN A 64 8.36 -2.63 -1.47
N TRP A 65 7.60 -3.13 -0.50
CA TRP A 65 7.13 -2.42 0.68
C TRP A 65 7.85 -2.93 1.91
N THR A 66 8.52 -2.04 2.62
CA THR A 66 9.17 -2.33 3.90
C THR A 66 8.42 -1.62 5.02
N LEU A 67 7.97 -2.39 6.01
CA LEU A 67 7.35 -1.85 7.22
C LEU A 67 8.44 -1.18 8.08
N GLN A 68 8.27 0.12 8.37
CA GLN A 68 9.26 0.91 9.10
C GLN A 68 8.88 1.11 10.56
N GLU A 69 7.60 1.36 10.83
CA GLU A 69 7.12 1.78 12.13
C GLU A 69 5.65 1.39 12.31
N THR A 70 5.26 1.06 13.55
CA THR A 70 3.87 0.76 13.88
C THR A 70 3.46 1.35 15.22
N ILE A 71 2.18 1.75 15.31
CA ILE A 71 1.51 2.13 16.56
C ILE A 71 0.24 1.29 16.66
N CYS A 72 0.08 0.54 17.75
CA CYS A 72 -1.05 -0.36 17.96
C CYS A 72 -1.98 0.20 19.03
N GLU A 73 -3.28 0.31 18.72
CA GLU A 73 -4.30 0.73 19.68
C GLU A 73 -5.61 -0.01 19.42
N GLY A 74 -6.04 -0.82 20.39
CA GLY A 74 -7.28 -1.59 20.29
C GLY A 74 -7.31 -2.53 19.08
N ASP A 75 -8.24 -2.28 18.16
CA ASP A 75 -8.44 -3.02 16.91
C ASP A 75 -7.69 -2.41 15.71
N LYS A 76 -6.83 -1.40 15.94
CA LYS A 76 -6.16 -0.65 14.87
C LYS A 76 -4.64 -0.73 14.96
N ILE A 77 -4.01 -0.68 13.79
CA ILE A 77 -2.58 -0.43 13.64
C ILE A 77 -2.39 0.75 12.68
N VAL A 78 -1.65 1.77 13.13
CA VAL A 78 -1.04 2.75 12.23
C VAL A 78 0.31 2.20 11.80
N ALA A 79 0.58 2.15 10.50
CA ALA A 79 1.81 1.63 9.93
C ALA A 79 2.43 2.66 8.99
N ARG A 80 3.74 2.89 9.17
CA ARG A 80 4.54 3.63 8.21
C ARG A 80 5.30 2.65 7.31
N PHE A 81 5.12 2.77 6.01
CA PHE A 81 5.84 1.98 5.01
C PHE A 81 6.84 2.85 4.26
N GLU A 82 7.97 2.26 3.89
CA GLU A 82 8.83 2.71 2.81
C GLU A 82 8.60 1.81 1.60
N THR A 83 8.42 2.42 0.43
CA THR A 83 8.19 1.73 -0.84
C THR A 83 9.30 2.11 -1.81
N ARG A 84 9.95 1.10 -2.39
CA ARG A 84 11.00 1.28 -3.40
C ARG A 84 10.64 0.53 -4.66
N GLY A 85 11.10 1.05 -5.80
CA GLY A 85 10.93 0.43 -7.11
C GLY A 85 11.54 1.28 -8.22
N THR A 86 11.38 0.85 -9.46
CA THR A 86 11.87 1.49 -10.68
C THR A 86 10.71 1.77 -11.61
N HIS A 87 10.55 3.03 -12.05
CA HIS A 87 9.45 3.44 -12.92
C HIS A 87 9.66 2.94 -14.36
N GLN A 88 9.14 1.74 -14.66
CA GLN A 88 9.34 1.04 -15.94
C GLN A 88 8.07 0.92 -16.79
N GLY A 89 6.90 1.20 -16.20
CA GLY A 89 5.64 1.32 -16.94
C GLY A 89 4.96 2.66 -16.68
N PRO A 90 3.85 2.96 -17.37
CA PRO A 90 3.14 4.21 -17.17
C PRO A 90 2.49 4.27 -15.79
N PHE A 91 2.53 5.43 -15.14
CA PHE A 91 1.86 5.70 -13.87
C PHE A 91 1.06 7.00 -13.96
N MET A 92 -0.27 6.92 -13.77
CA MET A 92 -1.17 8.09 -13.83
C MET A 92 -1.00 8.97 -15.08
N GLY A 93 -0.82 8.33 -16.24
CA GLY A 93 -0.63 9.01 -17.52
C GLY A 93 0.81 9.48 -17.80
N ILE A 94 1.73 9.30 -16.85
CA ILE A 94 3.15 9.63 -17.01
C ILE A 94 3.88 8.41 -17.59
N PRO A 95 4.59 8.55 -18.73
CA PRO A 95 5.40 7.48 -19.27
C PRO A 95 6.54 7.06 -18.33
N ALA A 96 6.99 5.81 -18.47
CA ALA A 96 8.13 5.28 -17.74
C ALA A 96 9.36 6.21 -17.84
N SER A 97 9.93 6.58 -16.70
CA SER A 97 11.08 7.49 -16.64
C SER A 97 12.40 6.77 -16.39
N GLY A 98 12.36 5.47 -16.08
CA GLY A 98 13.53 4.66 -15.73
C GLY A 98 14.16 4.99 -14.37
N LYS A 99 13.59 5.95 -13.63
CA LYS A 99 14.11 6.39 -12.34
C LYS A 99 13.73 5.44 -11.22
N LYS A 100 14.63 5.28 -10.26
CA LYS A 100 14.33 4.64 -8.98
C LYS A 100 13.54 5.61 -8.11
N ILE A 101 12.58 5.07 -7.37
CA ILE A 101 11.74 5.82 -6.43
C ILE A 101 11.94 5.31 -5.01
N CYS A 102 11.74 6.21 -4.05
CA CYS A 102 11.60 5.93 -2.64
C CYS A 102 10.43 6.77 -2.14
N MET A 103 9.29 6.14 -1.89
CA MET A 103 8.07 6.77 -1.40
C MET A 103 7.78 6.30 0.01
N THR A 104 7.18 7.15 0.85
CA THR A 104 6.66 6.72 2.15
C THR A 104 5.13 6.74 2.14
N ALA A 105 4.52 5.92 3.00
CA ALA A 105 3.08 5.91 3.19
C ALA A 105 2.75 5.75 4.68
N LEU A 106 1.70 6.43 5.13
CA LEU A 106 1.06 6.19 6.41
C LEU A 106 -0.30 5.56 6.17
N ASN A 107 -0.50 4.38 6.75
CA ASN A 107 -1.73 3.61 6.58
C ASN A 107 -2.32 3.29 7.95
N ILE A 108 -3.64 3.44 8.07
CA ILE A 108 -4.39 3.03 9.27
C ILE A 108 -5.16 1.77 8.90
N TYR A 109 -4.83 0.66 9.55
CA TYR A 109 -5.51 -0.63 9.40
C TYR A 109 -6.44 -0.87 10.58
N ARG A 110 -7.65 -1.35 10.30
CA ARG A 110 -8.58 -1.89 11.29
C ARG A 110 -8.75 -3.38 11.10
N PHE A 111 -8.80 -4.12 12.21
CA PHE A 111 -8.84 -5.58 12.21
C PHE A 111 -10.05 -6.15 12.92
N GLU A 112 -10.59 -7.24 12.40
CA GLU A 112 -11.57 -8.10 13.07
C GLU A 112 -11.18 -9.56 12.85
N HIS A 113 -11.24 -10.38 13.89
CA HIS A 113 -10.89 -11.81 13.82
C HIS A 113 -9.51 -12.08 13.17
N GLY A 114 -8.55 -11.18 13.39
CA GLY A 114 -7.19 -11.27 12.83
C GLY A 114 -7.06 -10.88 11.36
N LYS A 115 -8.14 -10.43 10.70
CA LYS A 115 -8.15 -9.96 9.31
C LYS A 115 -8.34 -8.46 9.20
N ILE A 116 -7.75 -7.85 8.18
CA ILE A 116 -7.98 -6.45 7.82
C ILE A 116 -9.41 -6.32 7.29
N VAL A 117 -10.18 -5.43 7.90
CA VAL A 117 -11.54 -5.07 7.49
C VAL A 117 -11.62 -3.63 6.97
N GLU A 118 -10.61 -2.82 7.22
CA GLU A 118 -10.52 -1.48 6.65
C GLU A 118 -9.06 -1.00 6.59
N GLU A 119 -8.71 -0.28 5.52
CA GLU A 119 -7.47 0.47 5.40
C GLU A 119 -7.76 1.89 4.92
N ARG A 120 -7.15 2.88 5.58
CA ARG A 120 -7.02 4.24 5.04
C ARG A 120 -5.56 4.51 4.71
N GLY A 121 -5.24 4.55 3.42
CA GLY A 121 -3.87 4.76 2.95
C GLY A 121 -3.58 6.21 2.58
N GLN A 122 -2.41 6.71 2.99
CA GLN A 122 -1.90 8.03 2.63
C GLN A 122 -0.45 7.93 2.10
N PRO A 123 -0.25 7.45 0.86
CA PRO A 123 1.05 7.49 0.20
C PRO A 123 1.47 8.92 -0.19
N ASP A 124 2.77 9.22 -0.11
CA ASP A 124 3.36 10.48 -0.58
C ASP A 124 3.43 10.53 -2.12
N ILE A 125 2.27 10.75 -2.72
CA ILE A 125 2.14 10.76 -4.18
C ILE A 125 2.71 12.02 -4.77
N PHE A 126 2.66 13.14 -4.04
CA PHE A 126 3.34 14.35 -4.47
C PHE A 126 4.84 14.09 -4.64
N GLY A 127 5.51 13.54 -3.63
CA GLY A 127 6.92 13.17 -3.70
C GLY A 127 7.22 12.15 -4.78
N LEU A 128 6.33 11.16 -5.00
CA LEU A 128 6.46 10.21 -6.11
C LEU A 128 6.40 10.91 -7.47
N MET A 129 5.43 11.80 -7.69
CA MET A 129 5.23 12.51 -8.95
C MET A 129 6.41 13.44 -9.28
N VAL A 130 7.04 14.03 -8.26
CA VAL A 130 8.30 14.77 -8.41
C VAL A 130 9.44 13.82 -8.82
N GLN A 131 9.60 12.68 -8.15
CA GLN A 131 10.66 11.71 -8.45
C GLN A 131 10.58 11.18 -9.89
N ILE A 132 9.38 10.87 -10.38
CA ILE A 132 9.20 10.36 -11.75
C ILE A 132 9.29 11.45 -12.82
N GLY A 133 9.37 12.73 -12.43
CA GLY A 133 9.52 13.87 -13.33
C GLY A 133 8.21 14.44 -13.88
N ALA A 134 7.08 14.12 -13.25
CA ALA A 134 5.78 14.66 -13.63
C ALA A 134 5.55 16.08 -13.10
N ILE A 135 6.09 16.37 -11.91
CA ILE A 135 6.01 17.66 -11.24
C ILE A 135 7.44 18.16 -11.02
N PRO A 136 7.75 19.44 -11.29
CA PRO A 136 9.05 20.00 -10.95
C PRO A 136 9.27 20.00 -9.44
N VAL A 137 10.53 19.88 -9.01
CA VAL A 137 10.88 20.08 -7.60
C VAL A 137 10.46 21.49 -7.20
N PRO A 138 9.65 21.68 -6.14
CA PRO A 138 9.32 23.01 -5.65
C PRO A 138 10.58 23.81 -5.33
N GLY A 139 10.57 25.10 -5.69
CA GLY A 139 11.63 26.00 -5.27
C GLY A 139 11.64 26.18 -3.74
N PRO A 140 12.75 26.70 -3.18
CA PRO A 140 12.81 27.15 -1.80
C PRO A 140 11.82 28.29 -1.50
#